data_AF-A0A1T5LJ41-F1
#
_entry.id   AF-A0A1T5LJ41-F1
#
_cell.length_a   1.000
_cell.length_b   1.000
_cell.length_c   1.000
_cell.angle_alpha   90.00
_cell.angle_beta   90.00
_cell.angle_gamma   90.00
#
_symmetry.space_group_name_H-M   'P 1'
#
loop_
_entity.id
_entity.type
_entity.pdbx_description
1 polymer ?
#
loop_
_entity_poly.entity_id
_entity_poly.type
_entity_poly.pdbx_seq_one_letter_code
_entity_poly.pdbx_strand_id
1 'polypeptide(L)' 'MNFVQQLLLYISITAFAFLVIGLYKPWAMLWWEDVQNRRKVIKLYGGIASTSYIVYWLMFFIIK' A
#
# COMPACT_ATOMS: atom_id res chain seq x y z
N MET A 1 -13.49 -13.78 8.98
CA MET A 1 -12.53 -12.67 9.07
C MET A 1 -13.29 -11.42 9.47
N ASN A 2 -12.76 -10.65 10.41
CA ASN A 2 -13.39 -9.39 10.80
C ASN A 2 -13.36 -8.41 9.63
N PHE A 3 -14.38 -7.56 9.50
CA PHE A 3 -14.47 -6.53 8.46
C PHE A 3 -13.18 -5.70 8.36
N VAL A 4 -12.60 -5.34 9.53
CA VAL A 4 -11.34 -4.59 9.62
C VAL A 4 -10.15 -5.35 9.03
N GLN A 5 -10.05 -6.66 9.25
CA GLN A 5 -8.96 -7.48 8.69
C GLN A 5 -9.06 -7.56 7.16
N GLN A 6 -10.28 -7.73 6.62
CA GLN A 6 -10.51 -7.73 5.18
C GLN A 6 -10.18 -6.38 4.55
N LEU A 7 -10.60 -5.28 5.19
CA LEU A 7 -10.27 -3.93 4.76
C LEU A 7 -8.75 -3.71 4.69
N LEU A 8 -8.01 -4.08 5.74
CA LEU A 8 -6.55 -3.95 5.78
C LEU A 8 -5.85 -4.75 4.67
N LEU A 9 -6.32 -5.97 4.41
CA LEU A 9 -5.81 -6.80 3.33
C LEU A 9 -6.05 -6.15 1.95
N TYR A 10 -7.25 -5.65 1.69
CA TYR A 10 -7.57 -4.97 0.44
C TYR A 10 -6.79 -3.67 0.26
N ILE A 11 -6.59 -2.89 1.33
CA ILE A 11 -5.74 -1.69 1.30
C ILE A 11 -4.31 -2.09 0.94
N SER A 12 -3.76 -3.14 1.56
CA SER A 12 -2.40 -3.60 1.27
C SER A 12 -2.23 -4.02 -0.18
N ILE A 13 -3.14 -4.84 -0.70
CA ILE A 13 -3.12 -5.32 -2.09
C ILE A 13 -3.25 -4.14 -3.07
N THR A 14 -4.17 -3.21 -2.80
CA THR A 14 -4.39 -2.04 -3.66
C THR A 14 -3.17 -1.13 -3.66
N ALA A 15 -2.58 -0.86 -2.49
CA ALA A 15 -1.35 -0.08 -2.38
C ALA A 15 -0.17 -0.76 -3.08
N PHE A 16 -0.08 -2.08 -3.01
CA PHE A 16 0.93 -2.85 -3.75
C PHE A 16 0.72 -2.76 -5.26
N ALA A 17 -0.52 -2.87 -5.76
CA ALA A 17 -0.82 -2.68 -7.17
C ALA A 17 -0.44 -1.27 -7.65
N PHE A 18 -0.74 -0.24 -6.87
CA PHE A 18 -0.33 1.14 -7.15
C PHE A 18 1.19 1.33 -7.10
N LEU A 19 1.89 0.66 -6.19
CA LEU A 19 3.36 0.64 -6.20
C LEU A 19 3.89 0.08 -7.53
N VAL A 20 3.36 -1.06 -8.00
CA VAL A 20 3.78 -1.67 -9.27
C VAL A 20 3.50 -0.74 -10.45
N ILE A 21 2.29 -0.15 -10.50
CA ILE A 21 1.94 0.81 -11.56
C ILE A 21 2.84 2.05 -11.50
N GLY A 22 3.08 2.60 -10.31
CA GLY A 22 3.91 3.80 -10.11
C GLY A 22 5.40 3.56 -10.37
N LEU A 23 5.90 2.33 -10.22
CA LEU A 23 7.25 1.97 -10.62
C LEU A 23 7.43 2.02 -12.14
N TYR A 24 6.41 1.60 -12.90
CA TYR A 24 6.41 1.70 -14.36
C TYR A 24 6.11 3.12 -14.85
N LYS A 25 5.05 3.74 -14.32
CA LYS A 25 4.56 5.08 -14.68
C LYS A 25 4.36 5.94 -13.41
N PRO A 26 5.42 6.58 -12.90
CA PRO A 26 5.33 7.35 -11.66
C PRO A 26 4.35 8.52 -11.76
N TRP A 27 4.20 9.14 -12.93
CA TRP A 27 3.24 10.23 -13.14
C TRP A 27 1.77 9.81 -13.02
N ALA A 28 1.44 8.53 -13.24
CA ALA A 28 0.08 8.04 -13.07
C ALA A 28 -0.32 7.98 -11.59
N MET A 29 0.65 7.71 -10.71
CA MET A 29 0.41 7.57 -9.27
C MET A 29 0.71 8.87 -8.50
N LEU A 30 1.73 9.61 -8.92
CA LEU A 30 2.12 10.91 -8.37
C LEU A 30 1.56 12.07 -9.22
N TRP A 31 0.39 11.91 -9.83
CA TRP A 31 -0.25 12.92 -10.68
C TRP A 31 -0.56 14.23 -9.94
N TRP A 32 -0.62 14.17 -8.61
CA TRP A 32 -0.88 15.28 -7.70
C TRP A 32 0.41 15.95 -7.19
N GLU A 33 1.59 15.36 -7.39
CA GLU A 33 2.86 15.97 -6.99
C GLU A 33 3.54 16.66 -8.18
N ASP A 34 4.23 17.77 -7.91
CA ASP A 34 5.04 18.48 -8.91
C ASP A 34 6.25 17.66 -9.39
N VAL A 35 6.76 16.74 -8.58
CA VAL A 35 7.96 15.94 -8.87
C VAL A 35 7.66 14.45 -8.81
N GLN A 36 7.64 13.80 -9.98
CA GLN A 36 7.31 12.39 -10.12
C GLN A 36 8.57 11.52 -10.01
N ASN A 37 8.91 11.09 -8.80
CA ASN A 37 10.07 10.24 -8.53
C ASN A 37 9.66 8.82 -8.09
N ARG A 38 10.23 7.78 -8.73
CA ARG A 38 10.03 6.38 -8.35
C ARG A 38 10.39 6.09 -6.89
N ARG A 39 11.40 6.77 -6.33
CA ARG A 39 11.74 6.64 -4.90
C ARG A 39 10.59 7.10 -4.00
N LYS A 40 9.85 8.13 -4.41
CA LYS A 40 8.67 8.57 -3.65
C LYS A 40 7.52 7.58 -3.77
N VAL A 41 7.30 7.00 -4.95
CA VAL A 41 6.32 5.92 -5.13
C VAL A 41 6.60 4.77 -4.16
N ILE A 42 7.85 4.31 -4.08
CA ILE A 42 8.24 3.24 -3.17
C ILE A 42 7.99 3.64 -1.70
N LYS A 43 8.40 4.84 -1.30
CA LYS A 43 8.21 5.31 0.07
C LYS A 43 6.71 5.41 0.44
N LEU A 44 5.89 5.96 -0.45
CA LEU A 44 4.48 6.21 -0.19
C LEU A 44 3.67 4.91 -0.28
N TYR A 45 3.59 4.32 -1.47
CA TYR A 45 2.75 3.14 -1.71
C TYR A 45 3.35 1.88 -1.08
N GLY A 46 4.67 1.75 -1.09
CA GLY A 46 5.34 0.63 -0.42
C GLY A 46 5.24 0.74 1.10
N GLY A 47 5.33 1.95 1.64
CA GLY A 47 5.07 2.20 3.07
C GLY A 47 3.65 1.81 3.47
N ILE A 48 2.64 2.26 2.72
CA ILE A 48 1.23 1.92 2.98
C ILE A 48 0.98 0.41 2.84
N ALA A 49 1.47 -0.22 1.76
CA ALA A 49 1.30 -1.64 1.53
C ALA A 49 1.92 -2.48 2.65
N SER A 50 3.14 -2.15 3.06
CA SER A 50 3.87 -2.86 4.12
C SER A 50 3.21 -2.67 5.48
N THR A 51 2.86 -1.42 5.83
CA THR A 51 2.27 -1.10 7.13
C THR A 51 0.91 -1.76 7.31
N SER A 52 0.03 -1.66 6.31
CA SER A 52 -1.30 -2.31 6.35
C SER A 52 -1.20 -3.83 6.40
N TYR A 53 -0.23 -4.43 5.69
CA TYR A 53 0.02 -5.87 5.75
C TYR A 53 0.52 -6.34 7.12
N ILE A 54 1.45 -5.59 7.72
CA ILE A 54 1.96 -5.89 9.07
C ILE A 54 0.83 -5.81 10.09
N VAL A 55 0.01 -4.75 10.04
CA VAL A 55 -1.15 -4.60 10.95
C VAL A 55 -2.16 -5.72 10.72
N TYR A 56 -2.43 -6.12 9.48
CA TYR A 56 -3.27 -7.28 9.17
C TYR A 56 -2.77 -8.55 9.87
N TRP A 57 -1.47 -8.85 9.75
CA TRP A 57 -0.88 -10.03 10.41
C TRP A 57 -0.92 -9.94 11.92
N LEU A 58 -0.58 -8.79 12.50
CA LEU A 58 -0.68 -8.56 13.95
C LEU A 58 -2.11 -8.81 14.44
N MET A 59 -3.10 -8.25 13.76
CA MET A 59 -4.51 -8.49 14.10
C MET A 59 -4.93 -9.94 13.91
N PHE A 60 -4.38 -10.64 12.90
CA PHE A 60 -4.64 -12.06 12.69
C PHE A 60 -4.09 -12.93 13.83
N PHE A 61 -2.95 -12.55 14.43
CA PHE A 61 -2.39 -13.26 15.59
C PHE A 61 -3.06 -12.89 16.92
N ILE A 62 -3.45 -11.63 17.10
CA ILE A 62 -4.09 -11.15 18.34
C ILE A 62 -5.54 -11.65 18.45
N ILE A 63 -6.29 -11.58 17.35
CA ILE A 63 -7.70 -11.97 17.27
C ILE A 63 -7.84 -13.43 16.80
N LYS A 64 -6.77 -14.21 16.96
CA LYS A 64 -6.74 -15.62 16.59
C LYS A 64 -7.53 -16.46 17.58
#